data_AF-A0AAQ4F838-F1
#
_entry.id   AF-A0AAQ4F838-F1
#
_cell.length_a   1.000
_cell.length_b   1.000
_cell.length_c   1.000
_cell.angle_alpha   90.00
_cell.angle_beta   90.00
_cell.angle_gamma   90.00
#
_symmetry.space_group_name_H-M   'P 1'
#
loop_
_entity.id
_entity.type
_entity.pdbx_description
1 polymer ?
#
loop_
_entity_poly.entity_id
_entity_poly.type
_entity_poly.pdbx_seq_one_letter_code
_entity_poly.pdbx_strand_id
1 'polypeptide(L)'
;LIKFVNAADSFASGESTVDVVKQYLDRTDGSYQCITSLLDGVKTGSVVHKLIYQALERLLCRLPEDFKQYVNTALVSVQQMLQKYSRLLHMALCRTAKYGMARAALRLLTSIVTLGPEGARYVTSVVNFETVDFTTWFNTRNRKDPEDVRTCAVFLLMSILVIGSNSVVRQVLQAKGE
;
A
#
# COMPACT_ATOMS: atom_id res chain seq x y z
N LEU A 1 11.65 -0.65 -12.48
CA LEU A 1 10.59 -1.17 -11.59
C LEU A 1 10.38 -2.68 -11.71
N ILE A 2 10.08 -3.27 -12.87
CA ILE A 2 9.89 -4.73 -13.01
C ILE A 2 11.09 -5.52 -12.45
N LYS A 3 12.32 -5.17 -12.88
CA LYS A 3 13.56 -5.79 -12.36
C LYS A 3 13.71 -5.66 -10.84
N PHE A 4 13.28 -4.53 -10.28
CA PHE A 4 13.35 -4.28 -8.83
C PHE A 4 12.34 -5.15 -8.08
N VAL A 5 11.08 -5.19 -8.53
CA VAL A 5 10.03 -6.02 -7.90
C VAL A 5 10.41 -7.49 -7.95
N ASN A 6 10.86 -7.99 -9.10
CA ASN A 6 11.29 -9.38 -9.23
C ASN A 6 12.49 -9.70 -8.34
N ALA A 7 13.49 -8.82 -8.26
CA ALA A 7 14.65 -9.04 -7.40
C ALA A 7 14.29 -9.00 -5.90
N ALA A 8 13.35 -8.13 -5.50
CA ALA A 8 12.83 -8.10 -4.14
C ALA A 8 12.03 -9.37 -3.81
N ASP A 9 11.23 -9.87 -4.76
CA ASP A 9 10.46 -11.10 -4.61
C ASP A 9 11.37 -12.33 -4.53
N SER A 10 12.42 -12.43 -5.37
CA SER A 10 13.41 -13.51 -5.31
C SER A 10 14.22 -13.50 -4.01
N PHE A 11 14.49 -12.33 -3.43
CA PHE A 11 15.09 -12.26 -2.10
C PHE A 11 14.12 -12.78 -1.03
N ALA A 12 12.86 -12.35 -1.07
CA ALA A 12 11.83 -12.77 -0.12
C ALA A 12 11.52 -14.28 -0.19
N SER A 13 11.64 -14.90 -1.37
CA SER A 13 11.47 -16.36 -1.54
C SER A 13 12.71 -17.18 -1.20
N GLY A 14 13.85 -16.54 -0.91
CA GLY A 14 15.12 -17.20 -0.64
C GLY A 14 15.87 -17.69 -1.89
N GLU A 15 15.40 -17.36 -3.09
CA GLU A 15 16.07 -17.68 -4.37
C GLU A 15 17.31 -16.82 -4.61
N SER A 16 17.38 -15.64 -4.00
CA SER A 16 18.48 -14.70 -4.14
C SER A 16 19.02 -14.27 -2.78
N THR A 17 20.34 -14.14 -2.67
CA THR A 17 21.01 -13.55 -1.50
C THR A 17 21.14 -12.02 -1.60
N VAL A 18 20.77 -11.44 -2.74
CA VAL A 18 20.91 -10.02 -3.02
C VAL A 18 19.71 -9.25 -2.50
N ASP A 19 19.91 -8.53 -1.40
CA ASP A 19 18.91 -7.66 -0.80
C ASP A 19 18.84 -6.30 -1.53
N VAL A 20 17.99 -6.21 -2.55
CA VAL A 20 17.79 -4.98 -3.33
C VAL A 20 17.04 -3.88 -2.56
N VAL A 21 16.23 -4.25 -1.55
CA VAL A 21 15.50 -3.29 -0.72
C VAL A 21 16.48 -2.57 0.19
N LYS A 22 17.36 -3.32 0.87
CA LYS A 22 18.44 -2.75 1.68
C LYS A 22 19.32 -1.84 0.86
N GLN A 23 19.80 -2.29 -0.30
CA GLN A 23 20.64 -1.48 -1.18
C GLN A 23 19.97 -0.19 -1.63
N TYR A 24 18.66 -0.22 -1.86
CA TYR A 24 17.90 0.99 -2.18
C TYR A 24 17.87 1.94 -0.98
N LEU A 25 17.46 1.45 0.20
CA LEU A 25 17.36 2.27 1.41
C LEU A 25 18.69 2.89 1.83
N ASP A 26 19.78 2.12 1.75
CA ASP A 26 21.14 2.59 2.07
C ASP A 26 21.59 3.71 1.10
N ARG A 27 21.20 3.64 -0.18
CA ARG A 27 21.56 4.65 -1.19
C ARG A 27 20.73 5.91 -1.13
N THR A 28 19.47 5.79 -0.75
CA THR A 28 18.53 6.93 -0.71
C THR A 28 18.33 7.50 0.69
N ASP A 29 19.07 6.99 1.68
CA ASP A 29 18.93 7.32 3.10
C ASP A 29 17.47 7.20 3.57
N GLY A 30 16.82 6.10 3.18
CA GLY A 30 15.41 5.85 3.50
C GLY A 30 14.41 6.76 2.76
N SER A 31 14.83 7.52 1.75
CA SER A 31 13.92 8.33 0.94
C SER A 31 13.21 7.51 -0.15
N TYR A 32 11.89 7.73 -0.26
CA TYR A 32 11.02 7.11 -1.26
C TYR A 32 10.72 8.04 -2.45
N GLN A 33 11.24 9.27 -2.41
CA GLN A 33 10.87 10.32 -3.35
C GLN A 33 11.18 9.95 -4.81
N CYS A 34 12.27 9.22 -5.06
CA CYS A 34 12.62 8.75 -6.40
C CYS A 34 11.58 7.78 -6.99
N ILE A 35 10.90 6.98 -6.17
CA ILE A 35 9.86 6.05 -6.65
C ILE A 35 8.50 6.75 -6.68
N THR A 36 8.19 7.59 -5.70
CA THR A 36 6.91 8.31 -5.66
C THR A 36 6.81 9.42 -6.71
N SER A 37 7.94 10.01 -7.14
CA SER A 37 7.95 10.96 -8.26
C SER A 37 7.68 10.30 -9.61
N LEU A 38 7.87 8.98 -9.75
CA LEU A 38 7.47 8.25 -10.96
C LEU A 38 5.96 8.22 -11.17
N LEU A 39 5.16 8.62 -10.17
CA LEU A 39 3.72 8.82 -10.34
C LEU A 39 3.43 10.10 -11.14
N ASP A 40 4.37 11.06 -11.19
CA ASP A 40 4.25 12.26 -11.99
C ASP A 40 4.39 11.91 -13.49
N GLY A 41 3.41 12.32 -14.29
CA GLY A 41 3.45 12.17 -15.76
C GLY A 41 3.09 10.77 -16.29
N VAL A 42 2.78 9.79 -15.44
CA VAL A 42 2.31 8.48 -15.90
C VAL A 42 0.81 8.51 -16.18
N LYS A 43 0.38 7.93 -17.31
CA LYS A 43 -1.04 7.77 -17.64
C LYS A 43 -1.75 6.95 -16.56
N THR A 44 -2.81 7.49 -15.98
CA THR A 44 -3.67 6.82 -14.99
C THR A 44 -4.09 5.43 -15.45
N GLY A 45 -4.00 4.43 -14.56
CA GLY A 45 -4.41 3.05 -14.86
C GLY A 45 -3.42 2.23 -15.69
N SER A 46 -2.22 2.77 -15.97
CA SER A 46 -1.16 2.04 -16.65
C SER A 46 -0.57 0.92 -15.79
N VAL A 47 0.08 -0.05 -16.44
CA VAL A 47 0.86 -1.11 -15.76
C VAL A 47 1.97 -0.51 -14.90
N VAL A 48 2.49 0.66 -15.27
CA VAL A 48 3.53 1.38 -14.52
C VAL A 48 3.02 1.79 -13.13
N HIS A 49 1.78 2.28 -13.01
CA HIS A 49 1.19 2.61 -11.70
C HIS A 49 1.14 1.40 -10.77
N LYS A 50 0.71 0.24 -11.29
CA LYS A 50 0.70 -1.01 -10.53
C LYS A 50 2.11 -1.37 -10.03
N LEU A 51 3.11 -1.28 -10.90
CA LEU A 51 4.50 -1.58 -10.56
C LEU A 51 5.08 -0.62 -9.51
N ILE A 52 4.68 0.65 -9.55
CA ILE A 52 5.08 1.62 -8.51
C ILE A 52 4.48 1.21 -7.16
N TYR A 53 3.18 0.88 -7.10
CA TYR A 53 2.56 0.44 -5.85
C TYR A 53 3.20 -0.83 -5.29
N GLN A 54 3.51 -1.80 -6.15
CA GLN A 54 4.22 -3.02 -5.74
C GLN A 54 5.62 -2.68 -5.20
N ALA A 55 6.40 -1.86 -5.91
CA ALA A 55 7.74 -1.48 -5.44
C ALA A 55 7.71 -0.78 -4.08
N LEU A 56 6.77 0.16 -3.89
CA LEU A 56 6.58 0.85 -2.60
C LEU A 56 6.17 -0.13 -1.49
N GLU A 57 5.22 -1.03 -1.75
CA GLU A 57 4.82 -2.05 -0.78
C GLU A 57 6.00 -2.93 -0.34
N ARG A 58 6.82 -3.44 -1.27
CA ARG A 58 7.99 -4.28 -0.92
C ARG A 58 9.00 -3.53 -0.05
N LEU A 59 9.16 -2.22 -0.27
CA LEU A 59 10.03 -1.40 0.55
C LEU A 59 9.43 -1.19 1.95
N LEU A 60 8.16 -0.79 2.02
CA LEU A 60 7.51 -0.43 3.28
C LEU A 60 7.30 -1.64 4.20
N CYS A 61 6.97 -2.82 3.66
CA CYS A 61 6.75 -4.02 4.46
C CYS A 61 7.99 -4.46 5.27
N ARG A 62 9.20 -4.07 4.85
CA ARG A 62 10.44 -4.46 5.54
C ARG A 62 10.86 -3.52 6.65
N LEU A 63 10.32 -2.31 6.69
CA LEU A 63 10.76 -1.30 7.67
C LEU A 63 10.44 -1.67 9.11
N PRO A 64 9.23 -2.16 9.45
CA PRO A 64 8.89 -2.43 10.85
C PRO A 64 9.79 -3.48 11.49
N GLU A 65 10.31 -4.43 10.71
CA GLU A 65 11.11 -5.55 11.20
C GLU A 65 12.61 -5.32 10.98
N ASP A 66 13.03 -5.02 9.75
CA ASP A 66 14.44 -5.00 9.34
C ASP A 66 15.10 -3.61 9.42
N PHE A 67 14.34 -2.54 9.21
CA PHE A 67 14.88 -1.19 9.01
C PHE A 67 14.14 -0.11 9.81
N LYS A 68 13.98 -0.34 11.12
CA LYS A 68 13.23 0.54 12.02
C LYS A 68 13.71 1.99 12.01
N GLN A 69 15.00 2.24 11.76
CA GLN A 69 15.58 3.59 11.66
C GLN A 69 14.93 4.45 10.56
N TYR A 70 14.39 3.83 9.50
CA TYR A 70 13.81 4.56 8.37
C TYR A 70 12.29 4.74 8.48
N VAL A 71 11.62 4.21 9.52
CA VAL A 71 10.16 4.26 9.66
C VAL A 71 9.63 5.70 9.70
N ASN A 72 10.27 6.59 10.47
CA ASN A 72 9.83 7.98 10.58
C ASN A 72 9.98 8.74 9.25
N THR A 73 11.10 8.56 8.55
CA THR A 73 11.33 9.15 7.22
C THR A 73 10.32 8.62 6.19
N ALA A 74 9.98 7.34 6.28
CA ALA A 74 8.96 6.71 5.44
C ALA A 74 7.57 7.30 5.70
N LEU A 75 7.18 7.48 6.96
CA LEU A 75 5.88 8.05 7.33
C LEU A 75 5.67 9.45 6.73
N VAL A 76 6.68 10.33 6.81
CA VAL A 76 6.63 11.67 6.21
C VAL A 76 6.47 11.58 4.68
N SER A 77 7.27 10.73 4.03
CA SER A 77 7.22 10.54 2.58
C SER A 77 5.88 9.98 2.10
N VAL A 78 5.33 9.02 2.85
CA VAL A 78 4.05 8.39 2.57
C VAL A 78 2.90 9.38 2.77
N GLN A 79 2.92 10.19 3.83
CA GLN A 79 1.91 11.22 4.05
C GLN A 79 1.84 12.19 2.86
N GLN A 80 2.99 12.67 2.40
CA GLN A 80 3.08 13.54 1.23
C GLN A 80 2.57 12.84 -0.05
N MET A 81 2.93 11.57 -0.25
CA MET A 81 2.45 10.77 -1.38
C MET A 81 0.92 10.61 -1.35
N LEU A 82 0.36 10.24 -0.20
CA LEU A 82 -1.07 10.03 -0.01
C LEU A 82 -1.85 11.32 -0.27
N GLN A 83 -1.36 12.47 0.20
CA GLN A 83 -1.98 13.77 -0.05
C GLN A 83 -1.89 14.18 -1.52
N LYS A 84 -0.71 14.07 -2.13
CA LYS A 84 -0.46 14.49 -3.52
C LYS A 84 -1.20 13.62 -4.54
N TYR A 85 -1.28 12.31 -4.30
CA TYR A 85 -1.80 11.34 -5.26
C TYR A 85 -3.10 10.65 -4.79
N SER A 86 -3.82 11.24 -3.84
CA SER A 86 -5.11 10.75 -3.32
C SER A 86 -6.07 10.34 -4.44
N ARG A 87 -6.24 11.20 -5.45
CA ARG A 87 -7.10 10.93 -6.62
C ARG A 87 -6.70 9.66 -7.38
N LEU A 88 -5.40 9.41 -7.55
CA LEU A 88 -4.93 8.19 -8.24
C LEU A 88 -5.23 6.94 -7.42
N LEU A 89 -5.10 7.03 -6.09
CA LEU A 89 -5.46 5.94 -5.17
C LEU A 89 -6.97 5.67 -5.18
N HIS A 90 -7.81 6.71 -5.14
CA HIS A 90 -9.25 6.55 -5.28
C HIS A 90 -9.63 5.87 -6.60
N MET A 91 -8.99 6.24 -7.71
CA MET A 91 -9.20 5.59 -9.00
C MET A 91 -8.73 4.14 -9.01
N ALA A 92 -7.62 3.82 -8.33
CA ALA A 92 -7.11 2.45 -8.21
C ALA A 92 -8.02 1.55 -7.36
N LEU A 93 -8.81 2.14 -6.47
CA LEU A 93 -9.71 1.46 -5.54
C LEU A 93 -11.19 1.47 -5.99
N CYS A 94 -11.52 2.21 -7.05
CA CYS A 94 -12.89 2.27 -7.56
C CYS A 94 -13.33 0.92 -8.16
N ARG A 95 -14.64 0.64 -8.17
CA ARG A 95 -15.25 -0.56 -8.76
C ARG A 95 -14.79 -0.92 -10.18
N THR A 96 -14.48 0.08 -10.99
CA THR A 96 -14.07 -0.09 -12.39
C THR A 96 -12.58 -0.37 -12.58
N ALA A 97 -11.80 -0.36 -11.50
CA ALA A 97 -10.36 -0.63 -11.56
C ALA A 97 -10.08 -2.10 -11.90
N LYS A 98 -8.97 -2.32 -12.63
CA LYS A 98 -8.46 -3.68 -12.89
C LYS A 98 -8.09 -4.34 -11.56
N TYR A 99 -8.45 -5.62 -11.38
CA TYR A 99 -8.19 -6.37 -10.14
C TYR A 99 -6.74 -6.29 -9.66
N GLY A 100 -5.77 -6.44 -10.58
CA GLY A 100 -4.35 -6.34 -10.23
C GLY A 100 -3.91 -4.96 -9.74
N MET A 101 -4.60 -3.89 -10.12
CA MET A 101 -4.32 -2.53 -9.65
C MET A 101 -4.94 -2.27 -8.27
N ALA A 102 -6.20 -2.68 -8.08
CA ALA A 102 -6.86 -2.61 -6.77
C ALA A 102 -6.09 -3.42 -5.71
N ARG A 103 -5.66 -4.63 -6.05
CA ARG A 103 -4.82 -5.47 -5.18
C ARG A 103 -3.51 -4.78 -4.80
N ALA A 104 -2.79 -4.22 -5.77
CA ALA A 104 -1.52 -3.54 -5.49
C ALA A 104 -1.73 -2.30 -4.61
N ALA A 105 -2.80 -1.53 -4.83
CA ALA A 105 -3.15 -0.39 -3.99
C ALA A 105 -3.51 -0.82 -2.55
N LEU A 106 -4.33 -1.86 -2.38
CA LEU A 106 -4.69 -2.37 -1.05
C LEU A 106 -3.48 -2.91 -0.28
N ARG A 107 -2.56 -3.63 -0.95
CA ARG A 107 -1.32 -4.11 -0.33
C ARG A 107 -0.41 -2.95 0.08
N LEU A 108 -0.27 -1.94 -0.77
CA LEU A 108 0.46 -0.72 -0.43
C LEU A 108 -0.14 -0.04 0.81
N LEU A 109 -1.47 0.18 0.84
CA LEU A 109 -2.13 0.77 2.00
C LEU A 109 -1.92 -0.05 3.26
N THR A 110 -2.00 -1.38 3.16
CA THR A 110 -1.74 -2.29 4.29
C THR A 110 -0.31 -2.11 4.80
N SER A 111 0.68 -2.06 3.91
CA SER A 111 2.08 -1.83 4.28
C SER A 111 2.32 -0.48 4.98
N ILE A 112 1.53 0.54 4.63
CA ILE A 112 1.57 1.85 5.30
C ILE A 112 1.00 1.74 6.72
N VAL A 113 -0.13 1.05 6.89
CA VAL A 113 -0.72 0.82 8.22
C VAL A 113 0.26 0.07 9.12
N THR A 114 1.02 -0.89 8.58
CA THR A 114 2.01 -1.64 9.37
C THR A 114 3.19 -0.81 9.87
N LEU A 115 3.38 0.42 9.39
CA LEU A 115 4.39 1.33 9.94
C LEU A 115 4.01 1.86 11.33
N GLY A 116 2.75 1.76 11.73
CA GLY A 116 2.26 2.15 13.04
C GLY A 116 0.96 2.97 13.02
N PRO A 117 0.52 3.47 14.18
CA PRO A 117 -0.75 4.20 14.32
C PRO A 117 -0.85 5.45 13.43
N GLU A 118 0.27 6.12 13.18
CA GLU A 118 0.35 7.27 12.26
C GLU A 118 0.08 6.87 10.81
N GLY A 119 0.64 5.73 10.38
CA GLY A 119 0.36 5.16 9.07
C GLY A 119 -1.13 4.82 8.91
N ALA A 120 -1.74 4.24 9.94
CA ALA A 120 -3.18 3.98 9.98
C ALA A 120 -3.99 5.28 9.81
N ARG A 121 -3.62 6.34 10.55
CA ARG A 121 -4.27 7.66 10.46
C ARG A 121 -4.16 8.29 9.08
N TYR A 122 -3.00 8.17 8.41
CA TYR A 122 -2.84 8.69 7.05
C TYR A 122 -3.65 7.91 6.03
N VAL A 123 -3.77 6.60 6.19
CA VAL A 123 -4.62 5.79 5.32
C VAL A 123 -6.09 6.14 5.50
N THR A 124 -6.58 6.31 6.74
CA THR A 124 -8.00 6.64 6.97
C THR A 124 -8.38 8.09 6.68
N SER A 125 -7.40 8.99 6.54
CA SER A 125 -7.68 10.35 6.08
C SER A 125 -7.87 10.46 4.55
N VAL A 126 -7.30 9.51 3.79
CA VAL A 126 -7.43 9.47 2.32
C VAL A 126 -8.48 8.46 1.87
N VAL A 127 -8.58 7.32 2.54
CA VAL A 127 -9.60 6.31 2.21
C VAL A 127 -10.90 6.67 2.92
N ASN A 128 -11.91 7.05 2.15
CA ASN A 128 -13.25 7.25 2.70
C ASN A 128 -13.98 5.90 2.83
N PHE A 129 -14.03 5.37 4.05
CA PHE A 129 -14.69 4.10 4.34
C PHE A 129 -16.22 4.18 4.32
N GLU A 130 -16.81 5.38 4.39
CA GLU A 130 -18.26 5.62 4.41
C GLU A 130 -18.86 5.69 3.00
N THR A 131 -18.12 6.27 2.03
CA THR A 131 -18.64 6.51 0.67
C THR A 131 -18.13 5.52 -0.38
N VAL A 132 -16.95 4.91 -0.15
CA VAL A 132 -16.27 4.13 -1.19
C VAL A 132 -16.66 2.68 -1.04
N ASP A 133 -17.51 2.19 -1.95
CA ASP A 133 -17.39 0.89 -2.65
C ASP A 133 -16.90 -0.31 -1.81
N PHE A 134 -17.12 -0.29 -0.49
CA PHE A 134 -16.46 -1.19 0.43
C PHE A 134 -17.06 -2.57 0.25
N THR A 135 -18.39 -2.61 0.17
CA THR A 135 -19.18 -3.73 -0.32
C THR A 135 -18.70 -4.21 -1.69
N THR A 136 -18.28 -3.34 -2.60
CA THR A 136 -17.70 -3.76 -3.89
C THR A 136 -16.41 -4.55 -3.69
N TRP A 137 -15.49 -4.15 -2.80
CA TRP A 137 -14.26 -4.92 -2.53
C TRP A 137 -14.56 -6.30 -1.91
N PHE A 138 -15.58 -6.41 -1.05
CA PHE A 138 -15.99 -7.69 -0.45
C PHE A 138 -16.83 -8.57 -1.39
N ASN A 139 -17.51 -7.98 -2.38
CA ASN A 139 -18.38 -8.68 -3.34
C ASN A 139 -17.66 -9.03 -4.64
N THR A 140 -16.49 -8.48 -4.90
CA THR A 140 -15.67 -8.81 -6.07
C THR A 140 -15.02 -10.17 -5.85
N ARG A 141 -15.61 -11.22 -6.44
CA ARG A 141 -15.10 -12.59 -6.38
C ARG A 141 -14.39 -12.93 -7.67
N ASN A 142 -13.07 -13.10 -7.64
CA ASN A 142 -12.34 -13.64 -8.78
C ASN A 142 -12.05 -15.14 -8.58
N ARG A 143 -12.80 -16.02 -9.24
CA ARG A 143 -12.62 -17.48 -9.17
C ARG A 143 -11.30 -18.00 -9.78
N LYS A 144 -10.52 -17.16 -10.48
CA LYS A 144 -9.32 -17.57 -11.23
C LYS A 144 -7.97 -17.10 -10.64
N ASP A 145 -7.96 -16.25 -9.61
CA ASP A 145 -6.73 -15.66 -9.06
C ASP A 145 -6.52 -16.12 -7.60
N PRO A 146 -5.35 -16.67 -7.22
CA PRO A 146 -5.10 -17.21 -5.89
C PRO A 146 -5.10 -16.17 -4.74
N GLU A 147 -4.92 -14.87 -5.03
CA GLU A 147 -5.08 -13.79 -4.05
C GLU A 147 -6.21 -12.85 -4.50
N ASP A 148 -7.41 -13.09 -3.98
CA ASP A 148 -8.59 -12.28 -4.27
C ASP A 148 -8.44 -10.85 -3.69
N VAL A 149 -8.98 -9.85 -4.40
CA VAL A 149 -9.00 -8.44 -3.95
C VAL A 149 -9.64 -8.34 -2.56
N ARG A 150 -10.66 -9.18 -2.31
CA ARG A 150 -11.30 -9.36 -1.01
C ARG A 150 -10.29 -9.69 0.10
N THR A 151 -9.35 -10.60 -0.14
CA THR A 151 -8.35 -11.00 0.86
C THR A 151 -7.46 -9.82 1.25
N CYS A 152 -7.00 -9.04 0.27
CA CYS A 152 -6.22 -7.82 0.55
C CYS A 152 -7.04 -6.75 1.30
N ALA A 153 -8.34 -6.61 1.00
CA ALA A 153 -9.22 -5.71 1.72
C ALA A 153 -9.43 -6.17 3.19
N VAL A 154 -9.57 -7.47 3.43
CA VAL A 154 -9.62 -8.04 4.79
C VAL A 154 -8.32 -7.79 5.53
N PHE A 155 -7.16 -8.00 4.91
CA PHE A 155 -5.87 -7.73 5.54
C PHE A 155 -5.69 -6.26 5.89
N LEU A 156 -6.09 -5.35 5.02
CA LEU A 156 -6.09 -3.91 5.32
C LEU A 156 -6.93 -3.62 6.56
N LEU A 157 -8.18 -4.09 6.60
CA LEU A 157 -9.05 -3.92 7.77
C LEU A 157 -8.43 -4.47 9.04
N MET A 158 -7.95 -5.73 9.00
CA MET A 158 -7.33 -6.37 10.14
C MET A 158 -6.12 -5.58 10.63
N SER A 159 -5.28 -5.08 9.72
CA SER A 159 -4.13 -4.24 10.09
C SER A 159 -4.56 -2.96 10.79
N ILE A 160 -5.65 -2.31 10.34
CA ILE A 160 -6.18 -1.10 10.98
C ILE A 160 -6.74 -1.43 12.37
N LEU A 161 -7.43 -2.56 12.53
CA LEU A 161 -7.99 -2.97 13.81
C LEU A 161 -6.90 -3.34 14.84
N VAL A 162 -5.78 -3.90 14.39
CA VAL A 162 -4.69 -4.35 15.27
C VAL A 162 -3.72 -3.20 15.61
N ILE A 163 -3.39 -2.35 14.63
CA ILE A 163 -2.32 -1.34 14.75
C ILE A 163 -2.88 0.07 14.93
N GLY A 164 -4.09 0.32 14.43
CA GLY A 164 -4.73 1.63 14.49
C GLY A 164 -5.04 2.06 15.92
N SER A 165 -5.05 3.37 16.15
CA SER A 165 -5.50 3.93 17.41
C SER A 165 -7.02 3.75 17.58
N ASN A 166 -7.50 3.83 18.82
CA ASN A 166 -8.93 3.69 19.13
C ASN A 166 -9.84 4.63 18.33
N SER A 167 -9.36 5.84 17.98
CA SER A 167 -10.11 6.78 17.15
C SER A 167 -10.23 6.31 15.70
N VAL A 168 -9.14 5.82 15.12
CA VAL A 168 -9.10 5.27 13.75
C VAL A 168 -9.99 4.01 13.65
N VAL A 169 -9.91 3.13 14.64
CA VAL A 169 -10.75 1.93 14.71
C VAL A 169 -12.23 2.31 14.79
N ARG A 170 -12.61 3.26 15.66
CA ARG A 170 -14.00 3.75 15.75
C ARG A 170 -14.47 4.34 14.43
N GLN A 171 -13.66 5.15 13.75
CA GLN A 171 -14.00 5.73 12.44
C GLN A 171 -14.34 4.64 11.41
N VAL A 172 -13.51 3.60 11.32
CA VAL A 172 -13.75 2.49 10.37
C VAL A 172 -14.96 1.64 10.75
N LEU A 173 -15.22 1.44 12.05
CA LEU A 173 -16.39 0.69 12.52
C LEU A 173 -17.70 1.46 12.33
N GLN A 174 -17.70 2.78 12.56
CA GLN A 174 -18.86 3.65 12.34
C GLN A 174 -19.29 3.66 10.88
N ALA A 175 -18.33 3.63 9.96
CA ALA A 175 -18.59 3.52 8.52
C ALA A 175 -19.32 2.23 8.09
N LYS A 176 -19.45 1.22 8.97
CA LYS A 176 -20.20 -0.03 8.71
C LYS A 176 -21.54 -0.13 9.43
N GLY A 177 -21.86 0.82 10.30
CA GLY A 177 -22.95 0.73 11.28
C GLY A 177 -24.29 1.32 10.85
N GLU A 178 -24.46 1.72 9.59
CA GLU A 178 -25.73 2.23 9.03
C GLU A 178 -26.29 1.32 7.93
#